data_AF-A0A222WSR1-F1
#
_entry.id   AF-A0A222WSR1-F1
#
_cell.length_a   1.000
_cell.length_b   1.000
_cell.length_c   1.000
_cell.angle_alpha   90.00
_cell.angle_beta   90.00
_cell.angle_gamma   90.00
#
_symmetry.space_group_name_H-M   'P 1'
#
loop_
_entity.id
_entity.type
_entity.pdbx_description
1 polymer ?
#
loop_
_entity_poly.entity_id
_entity_poly.type
_entity_poly.pdbx_seq_one_letter_code
_entity_poly.pdbx_strand_id
1 'polypeptide(L)'
;MMDTTTRLVEMLGSGKKLDASIISANTDVVAQYGTSEDAWELYRLFVDDPYHYIRGLLLQPIMRCGDAALAQDMYERYVRNQASPEHIPDGVLHVLGYLGYAEATADLVAWVNGQYGAASVDACMGLVHLPCESYREQLAAELEKAVDQSLFNEFLPLLSFKCTQADIVPRLVHWGEQHASVDCNAGIIAGIALFGEAQKDTIQSILWNPLWEAHGTATGSCVWSYLAMQHVGLTFRELIWDLQSCDVSKVGVQALEYRLDVLYEMLELKLGYTARPIRFARSNEESFGQLYSDLFSWSTEHRDDSMMGWMTEQLGYRHRMLDQYHELRKRVEMKMVHEIELRHVRTGN
;
A
#
# COMPACT_ATOMS: atom_id res chain seq x y z
N MET A 1 -6.03 -6.11 26.74
CA MET A 1 -4.99 -6.77 25.92
C MET A 1 -5.54 -8.02 25.25
N MET A 2 -5.24 -8.23 23.97
CA MET A 2 -5.67 -9.39 23.17
C MET A 2 -4.77 -10.62 23.40
N ASP A 3 -5.34 -11.83 23.30
CA ASP A 3 -4.57 -13.09 23.31
C ASP A 3 -3.49 -13.12 22.23
N THR A 4 -3.78 -12.54 21.05
CA THR A 4 -2.84 -12.40 19.94
C THR A 4 -1.60 -11.59 20.33
N THR A 5 -1.78 -10.52 21.12
CA THR A 5 -0.68 -9.70 21.64
C THR A 5 0.18 -10.50 22.61
N THR A 6 -0.45 -11.23 23.54
CA THR A 6 0.27 -12.11 24.48
C THR A 6 1.08 -13.18 23.74
N ARG A 7 0.51 -13.79 22.70
CA ARG A 7 1.21 -14.77 21.87
C ARG A 7 2.42 -14.16 21.16
N LEU A 8 2.33 -12.94 20.65
CA LEU A 8 3.46 -12.23 20.06
C LEU A 8 4.58 -12.01 21.08
N VAL A 9 4.24 -11.56 22.29
CA VAL A 9 5.19 -11.38 23.41
C VAL A 9 5.90 -12.70 23.72
N GLU A 10 5.16 -13.79 23.90
CA GLU A 10 5.73 -15.11 24.19
C GLU A 10 6.64 -15.60 23.06
N MET A 11 6.19 -15.50 21.81
CA MET A 11 6.97 -15.91 20.65
C MET A 11 8.31 -15.17 20.60
N LEU A 12 8.26 -13.84 20.67
CA LEU A 12 9.43 -12.97 20.57
C LEU A 12 10.35 -13.03 21.79
N GLY A 13 9.83 -13.41 22.97
CA GLY A 13 10.61 -13.64 24.18
C GLY A 13 11.22 -15.05 24.29
N SER A 14 10.75 -16.01 23.49
CA SER A 14 11.14 -17.43 23.62
C SER A 14 12.55 -17.79 23.12
N GLY A 15 13.23 -16.87 22.42
CA GLY A 15 14.55 -17.11 21.82
C GLY A 15 14.57 -18.17 20.70
N LYS A 16 13.40 -18.65 20.27
CA LYS A 16 13.27 -19.62 19.16
C LYS A 16 13.34 -18.90 17.81
N LYS A 17 13.70 -19.64 16.75
CA LYS A 17 13.59 -19.13 15.37
C LYS A 17 12.14 -18.76 15.09
N LEU A 18 11.95 -17.53 14.65
CA LEU A 18 10.65 -16.94 14.36
C LEU A 18 10.31 -17.06 12.88
N ASP A 19 9.04 -17.35 12.59
CA ASP A 19 8.50 -17.32 11.24
C ASP A 19 7.83 -15.96 11.00
N ALA A 20 8.34 -15.20 10.04
CA ALA A 20 7.85 -13.85 9.74
C ALA A 20 6.38 -13.85 9.29
N SER A 21 5.91 -14.91 8.64
CA SER A 21 4.52 -15.03 8.18
C SER A 21 3.57 -15.22 9.36
N ILE A 22 3.98 -16.01 10.36
CA ILE A 22 3.20 -16.20 11.59
C ILE A 22 3.15 -14.88 12.37
N ILE A 23 4.27 -14.18 12.50
CA ILE A 23 4.31 -12.87 13.17
C ILE A 23 3.41 -11.87 12.44
N SER A 24 3.56 -11.75 11.12
CA SER A 24 2.76 -10.87 10.27
C SER A 24 1.27 -11.12 10.45
N ALA A 25 0.84 -12.39 10.42
CA ALA A 25 -0.57 -12.74 10.63
C ALA A 25 -1.12 -12.32 12.01
N ASN A 26 -0.29 -12.40 13.05
CA ASN A 26 -0.69 -11.95 14.39
C ASN A 26 -0.68 -10.42 14.48
N THR A 27 0.31 -9.73 13.91
CA THR A 27 0.37 -8.26 13.90
C THR A 27 -0.81 -7.65 13.14
N ASP A 28 -1.22 -8.27 12.03
CA ASP A 28 -2.39 -7.85 11.24
C ASP A 28 -3.68 -7.90 12.06
N VAL A 29 -3.87 -8.97 12.84
CA VAL A 29 -5.03 -9.11 13.72
C VAL A 29 -5.02 -8.03 14.80
N VAL A 30 -3.87 -7.78 15.44
CA VAL A 30 -3.75 -6.71 16.45
C VAL A 30 -3.99 -5.34 15.82
N ALA A 31 -3.48 -5.08 14.62
CA ALA A 31 -3.68 -3.80 13.95
C ALA A 31 -5.13 -3.53 13.52
N GLN A 32 -5.92 -4.59 13.35
CA GLN A 32 -7.32 -4.48 12.99
C GLN A 32 -8.24 -4.36 14.20
N TYR A 33 -7.91 -5.03 15.32
CA TYR A 33 -8.83 -5.21 16.45
C TYR A 33 -8.25 -4.81 17.82
N GLY A 34 -6.98 -4.43 17.87
CA GLY A 34 -6.26 -4.11 19.09
C GLY A 34 -6.62 -2.76 19.68
N THR A 35 -6.00 -2.51 20.82
CA THR A 35 -6.19 -1.30 21.63
C THR A 35 -4.85 -0.59 21.85
N SER A 36 -4.89 0.60 22.45
CA SER A 36 -3.67 1.32 22.83
C SER A 36 -2.81 0.52 23.81
N GLU A 37 -3.41 -0.27 24.70
CA GLU A 37 -2.68 -1.18 25.59
C GLU A 37 -1.85 -2.19 24.78
N ASP A 38 -2.43 -2.77 23.72
CA ASP A 38 -1.72 -3.70 22.84
C ASP A 38 -0.54 -3.02 22.12
N ALA A 39 -0.74 -1.80 21.63
CA ALA A 39 0.33 -1.02 21.00
C ALA A 39 1.49 -0.76 21.96
N TRP A 40 1.21 -0.41 23.21
CA TRP A 40 2.25 -0.16 24.22
C TRP A 40 3.05 -1.42 24.55
N GLU A 41 2.42 -2.60 24.63
CA GLU A 41 3.15 -3.86 24.85
C GLU A 41 4.05 -4.20 23.65
N LEU A 42 3.53 -4.07 22.43
CA LEU A 42 4.32 -4.30 21.22
C LEU A 42 5.45 -3.27 21.07
N TYR A 43 5.23 -2.03 21.50
CA TYR A 43 6.27 -1.00 21.51
C TYR A 43 7.41 -1.35 22.47
N ARG A 44 7.14 -1.89 23.66
CA ARG A 44 8.20 -2.38 24.57
C ARG A 44 9.05 -3.47 23.92
N LEU A 45 8.40 -4.42 23.24
CA LEU A 45 9.10 -5.46 22.48
C LEU A 45 9.94 -4.91 21.32
N PHE A 46 9.52 -3.81 20.71
CA PHE A 46 10.30 -3.13 19.68
C PHE A 46 11.53 -2.44 20.27
N VAL A 47 11.36 -1.75 21.41
CA VAL A 47 12.45 -1.03 22.10
C VAL A 47 13.60 -1.94 22.52
N ASP A 48 13.33 -3.21 22.81
CA ASP A 48 14.36 -4.19 23.20
C ASP A 48 15.38 -4.47 22.07
N ASP A 49 14.97 -4.40 20.79
CA ASP A 49 15.85 -4.70 19.65
C ASP A 49 15.38 -3.97 18.35
N PRO A 50 15.41 -2.63 18.33
CA PRO A 50 14.67 -1.84 17.34
C PRO A 50 15.22 -1.95 15.91
N TYR A 51 16.46 -2.43 15.73
CA TYR A 51 17.10 -2.59 14.41
C TYR A 51 16.92 -4.00 13.83
N HIS A 52 16.31 -4.92 14.57
CA HIS A 52 16.07 -6.27 14.08
C HIS A 52 14.89 -6.29 13.11
N TYR A 53 15.09 -6.79 11.89
CA TYR A 53 14.10 -6.73 10.81
C TYR A 53 12.70 -7.25 11.18
N ILE A 54 12.61 -8.32 11.98
CA ILE A 54 11.33 -8.85 12.49
C ILE A 54 10.59 -7.85 13.38
N ARG A 55 11.31 -7.02 14.16
CA ARG A 55 10.71 -6.01 15.05
C ARG A 55 10.05 -4.89 14.25
N GLY A 56 10.50 -4.63 13.02
CA GLY A 56 9.81 -3.73 12.09
C GLY A 56 8.36 -4.13 11.83
N LEU A 57 8.01 -5.43 11.88
CA LEU A 57 6.63 -5.90 11.71
C LEU A 57 5.69 -5.41 12.84
N LEU A 58 6.24 -5.07 14.01
CA LEU A 58 5.47 -4.55 15.14
C LEU A 58 5.00 -3.11 14.92
N LEU A 59 5.64 -2.37 14.00
CA LEU A 59 5.31 -0.96 13.78
C LEU A 59 3.90 -0.78 13.20
N GLN A 60 3.40 -1.74 12.42
CA GLN A 60 2.06 -1.66 11.83
C GLN A 60 0.93 -1.66 12.88
N PRO A 61 0.87 -2.58 13.86
CA PRO A 61 -0.11 -2.48 14.95
C PRO A 61 0.16 -1.29 15.88
N ILE A 62 1.42 -0.90 16.10
CA ILE A 62 1.77 0.30 16.88
C ILE A 62 1.19 1.56 16.23
N MET A 63 1.35 1.74 14.92
CA MET A 63 0.76 2.86 14.18
C MET A 63 -0.77 2.86 14.28
N ARG A 64 -1.39 1.68 14.19
CA ARG A 64 -2.86 1.55 14.10
C ARG A 64 -3.57 1.74 15.43
N CYS A 65 -2.94 1.34 16.53
CA CYS A 65 -3.56 1.33 17.85
C CYS A 65 -2.89 2.27 18.85
N GLY A 66 -1.72 2.82 18.54
CA GLY A 66 -0.95 3.71 19.41
C GLY A 66 -1.62 5.06 19.64
N ASP A 67 -1.10 5.77 20.65
CA ASP A 67 -1.58 7.08 21.07
C ASP A 67 -0.48 8.15 20.97
N ALA A 68 -0.85 9.40 21.28
CA ALA A 68 0.08 10.52 21.23
C ALA A 68 1.23 10.40 22.25
N ALA A 69 1.01 9.73 23.38
CA ALA A 69 2.05 9.54 24.40
C ALA A 69 3.10 8.54 23.92
N LEU A 70 2.70 7.49 23.19
CA LEU A 70 3.60 6.54 22.54
C LEU A 70 4.46 7.25 21.49
N ALA A 71 3.84 8.09 20.65
CA ALA A 71 4.57 8.87 19.66
C ALA A 71 5.59 9.81 20.32
N GLN A 72 5.22 10.43 21.44
CA GLN A 72 6.14 11.26 22.22
C GLN A 72 7.34 10.45 22.76
N ASP A 73 7.12 9.29 23.41
CA ASP A 73 8.24 8.46 23.91
C ASP A 73 9.17 8.03 22.77
N MET A 74 8.60 7.64 21.63
CA MET A 74 9.34 7.25 20.44
C MET A 74 10.18 8.40 19.88
N TYR A 75 9.61 9.61 19.82
CA TYR A 75 10.33 10.80 19.37
C TYR A 75 11.50 11.15 20.30
N GLU A 76 11.26 11.18 21.61
CA GLU A 76 12.28 11.49 22.62
C GLU A 76 13.44 10.49 22.61
N ARG A 77 13.13 9.21 22.34
CA ARG A 77 14.10 8.12 22.37
C ARG A 77 14.99 8.07 21.13
N TYR A 78 14.43 8.30 19.95
CA TYR A 78 15.11 7.99 18.69
C TYR A 78 15.37 9.19 17.78
N VAL A 79 14.58 10.27 17.90
CA VAL A 79 14.60 11.37 16.91
C VAL A 79 15.11 12.67 17.51
N ARG A 80 14.68 13.04 18.72
CA ARG A 80 15.07 14.30 19.33
C ARG A 80 16.59 14.39 19.46
N ASN A 81 17.17 15.49 18.97
CA ASN A 81 18.60 15.78 18.96
C ASN A 81 19.45 14.75 18.18
N GLN A 82 18.84 13.90 17.36
CA GLN A 82 19.56 12.92 16.57
C GLN A 82 20.09 13.54 15.27
N ALA A 83 21.39 13.43 15.04
CA ALA A 83 22.05 14.01 13.86
C ALA A 83 22.41 12.97 12.79
N SER A 84 22.41 11.68 13.14
CA SER A 84 22.76 10.58 12.22
C SER A 84 21.55 9.67 11.98
N PRO A 85 21.24 9.34 10.72
CA PRO A 85 20.12 8.46 10.37
C PRO A 85 20.32 7.03 10.88
N GLU A 86 21.56 6.58 11.09
CA GLU A 86 21.87 5.21 11.57
C GLU A 86 21.31 4.91 12.97
N HIS A 87 21.00 5.96 13.74
CA HIS A 87 20.44 5.81 15.08
C HIS A 87 18.91 5.91 15.08
N ILE A 88 18.30 6.17 13.93
CA ILE A 88 16.85 6.18 13.78
C ILE A 88 16.46 4.81 13.22
N PRO A 89 15.77 3.97 13.99
CA PRO A 89 15.28 2.71 13.46
C PRO A 89 14.30 2.92 12.30
N ASP A 90 14.36 2.05 11.29
CA ASP A 90 13.47 2.09 10.14
C ASP A 90 11.99 2.09 10.58
N GLY A 91 11.16 2.87 9.88
CA GLY A 91 9.74 3.06 10.12
C GLY A 91 9.39 4.02 11.26
N VAL A 92 10.33 4.42 12.12
CA VAL A 92 10.03 5.30 13.27
C VAL A 92 9.49 6.66 12.84
N LEU A 93 10.11 7.30 11.84
CA LEU A 93 9.64 8.61 11.36
C LEU A 93 8.24 8.51 10.74
N HIS A 94 7.93 7.40 10.07
CA HIS A 94 6.59 7.13 9.54
C HIS A 94 5.57 6.99 10.68
N VAL A 95 5.90 6.24 11.74
CA VAL A 95 5.02 6.05 12.91
C VAL A 95 4.69 7.39 13.58
N LEU A 96 5.68 8.26 13.79
CA LEU A 96 5.47 9.59 14.36
C LEU A 96 4.45 10.40 13.56
N GLY A 97 4.60 10.40 12.23
CA GLY A 97 3.66 11.04 11.34
C GLY A 97 2.27 10.41 11.43
N TYR A 98 2.18 9.08 11.36
CA TYR A 98 0.92 8.33 11.38
C TYR A 98 0.08 8.62 12.63
N LEU A 99 0.74 8.63 13.80
CA LEU A 99 0.14 8.96 15.09
C LEU A 99 -0.16 10.47 15.25
N GLY A 100 0.27 11.30 14.31
CA GLY A 100 -0.03 12.73 14.26
C GLY A 100 0.84 13.59 15.18
N TYR A 101 2.07 13.16 15.48
CA TYR A 101 2.97 13.90 16.37
C TYR A 101 3.60 15.11 15.66
N ALA A 102 2.85 16.22 15.65
CA ALA A 102 3.19 17.42 14.89
C ALA A 102 4.52 18.09 15.28
N GLU A 103 5.00 17.90 16.52
CA GLU A 103 6.28 18.46 16.96
C GLU A 103 7.48 17.92 16.17
N ALA A 104 7.37 16.71 15.60
CA ALA A 104 8.44 16.10 14.80
C ALA A 104 8.51 16.65 13.35
N THR A 105 7.56 17.49 12.92
CA THR A 105 7.47 17.95 11.51
C THR A 105 8.77 18.58 11.03
N ALA A 106 9.38 19.45 11.84
CA ALA A 106 10.62 20.14 11.48
C ALA A 106 11.78 19.15 11.25
N ASP A 107 11.91 18.15 12.13
CA ASP A 107 12.93 17.11 12.04
C ASP A 107 12.69 16.22 10.80
N LEU A 108 11.45 15.80 10.54
CA LEU A 108 11.11 15.03 9.34
C LEU A 108 11.43 15.81 8.06
N VAL A 109 11.12 17.10 8.00
CA VAL A 109 11.50 17.95 6.85
C VAL A 109 13.01 17.99 6.68
N ALA A 110 13.79 18.11 7.76
CA ALA A 110 15.24 18.07 7.69
C ALA A 110 15.75 16.73 7.10
N TRP A 111 15.15 15.60 7.49
CA TRP A 111 15.48 14.28 6.95
C TRP A 111 15.15 14.12 5.46
N VAL A 112 14.04 14.71 4.99
CA VAL A 112 13.71 14.71 3.56
C VAL A 112 14.77 15.44 2.72
N ASN A 113 15.31 16.55 3.24
CA ASN A 113 16.34 17.34 2.55
C ASN A 113 17.77 16.81 2.74
N GLY A 114 17.92 15.73 3.52
CA GLY A 114 19.20 15.10 3.82
C GLY A 114 19.67 14.16 2.71
N GLN A 115 20.60 13.28 3.06
CA GLN A 115 21.02 12.21 2.16
C GLN A 115 19.89 11.19 1.97
N TYR A 116 19.68 10.78 0.72
CA TYR A 116 18.72 9.72 0.40
C TYR A 116 19.06 8.40 1.12
N GLY A 117 18.06 7.79 1.75
CA GLY A 117 18.12 6.51 2.46
C GLY A 117 16.80 6.17 3.17
N ALA A 118 16.81 5.13 4.02
CA ALA A 118 15.61 4.68 4.74
C ALA A 118 14.93 5.80 5.54
N ALA A 119 15.72 6.59 6.29
CA ALA A 119 15.20 7.72 7.05
C ALA A 119 14.51 8.78 6.17
N SER A 120 15.01 9.06 4.96
CA SER A 120 14.36 10.03 4.07
C SER A 120 13.04 9.49 3.49
N VAL A 121 12.95 8.18 3.28
CA VAL A 121 11.72 7.50 2.86
C VAL A 121 10.68 7.57 3.98
N ASP A 122 11.05 7.17 5.19
CA ASP A 122 10.16 7.21 6.36
C ASP A 122 9.71 8.63 6.69
N ALA A 123 10.59 9.62 6.52
CA ALA A 123 10.24 11.02 6.69
C ALA A 123 9.18 11.48 5.69
N CYS A 124 9.30 11.11 4.41
CA CYS A 124 8.27 11.40 3.40
C CYS A 124 6.93 10.76 3.81
N MET A 125 6.96 9.49 4.20
CA MET A 125 5.80 8.72 4.64
C MET A 125 5.13 9.32 5.88
N GLY A 126 5.91 9.81 6.84
CA GLY A 126 5.42 10.49 8.03
C GLY A 126 4.79 11.84 7.71
N LEU A 127 5.43 12.66 6.86
CA LEU A 127 4.97 14.02 6.52
C LEU A 127 3.63 14.03 5.77
N VAL A 128 3.25 12.94 5.10
CA VAL A 128 1.89 12.80 4.52
C VAL A 128 0.80 13.06 5.57
N HIS A 129 1.04 12.68 6.81
CA HIS A 129 0.06 12.78 7.91
C HIS A 129 0.12 14.08 8.69
N LEU A 130 1.21 14.82 8.58
CA LEU A 130 1.48 16.01 9.38
C LEU A 130 1.10 17.30 8.65
N PRO A 131 0.86 18.40 9.40
CA PRO A 131 0.70 19.74 8.81
C PRO A 131 2.05 20.20 8.23
N CYS A 132 2.06 20.65 6.97
CA CYS A 132 3.27 21.04 6.24
C CYS A 132 3.21 22.48 5.73
N GLU A 133 2.23 23.28 6.15
CA GLU A 133 1.96 24.61 5.60
C GLU A 133 3.18 25.55 5.72
N SER A 134 3.87 25.52 6.86
CA SER A 134 5.08 26.32 7.08
C SER A 134 6.30 25.86 6.26
N TYR A 135 6.26 24.65 5.70
CA TYR A 135 7.36 24.05 4.92
C TYR A 135 7.00 23.89 3.44
N ARG A 136 5.84 24.41 3.01
CA ARG A 136 5.30 24.21 1.67
C ARG A 136 6.29 24.60 0.57
N GLU A 137 6.87 25.80 0.66
CA GLU A 137 7.81 26.31 -0.33
C GLU A 137 9.11 25.49 -0.38
N GLN A 138 9.61 25.06 0.79
CA GLN A 138 10.80 24.23 0.89
C GLN A 138 10.60 22.85 0.25
N LEU A 139 9.48 22.19 0.55
CA LEU A 139 9.14 20.90 -0.05
C LEU A 139 8.88 21.00 -1.55
N ALA A 140 8.26 22.09 -2.02
CA ALA A 140 8.09 22.35 -3.44
C ALA A 140 9.44 22.53 -4.15
N ALA A 141 10.38 23.25 -3.53
CA ALA A 141 11.71 23.44 -4.09
C ALA A 141 12.50 22.13 -4.20
N GLU A 142 12.41 21.24 -3.21
CA GLU A 142 13.03 19.91 -3.32
C GLU A 142 12.37 19.04 -4.38
N LEU A 143 11.04 19.06 -4.48
CA LEU A 143 10.33 18.35 -5.55
C LEU A 143 10.78 18.85 -6.93
N GLU A 144 10.84 20.16 -7.15
CA GLU A 144 11.27 20.73 -8.43
C GLU A 144 12.72 20.40 -8.78
N LYS A 145 13.62 20.22 -7.79
CA LYS A 145 14.97 19.72 -8.07
C LYS A 145 14.95 18.29 -8.54
N ALA A 146 14.08 17.44 -8.00
CA ALA A 146 14.03 16.01 -8.26
C ALA A 146 13.29 15.64 -9.55
N VAL A 147 12.29 16.42 -9.95
CA VAL A 147 11.50 16.17 -11.17
C VAL A 147 12.43 16.01 -12.38
N ASP A 148 12.08 15.03 -13.24
CA ASP A 148 12.83 14.63 -14.43
C ASP A 148 14.21 13.99 -14.17
N GLN A 149 14.60 13.76 -12.91
CA GLN A 149 15.77 12.94 -12.58
C GLN A 149 15.43 11.44 -12.62
N SER A 150 16.39 10.62 -13.04
CA SER A 150 16.24 9.16 -13.05
C SER A 150 16.45 8.51 -11.68
N LEU A 151 17.31 9.09 -10.84
CA LEU A 151 17.54 8.69 -9.46
C LEU A 151 17.18 9.84 -8.54
N PHE A 152 16.25 9.59 -7.63
CA PHE A 152 15.71 10.56 -6.69
C PHE A 152 15.23 9.83 -5.44
N ASN A 153 14.84 10.58 -4.40
CA ASN A 153 14.15 9.97 -3.28
C ASN A 153 12.76 9.52 -3.74
N GLU A 154 12.57 8.21 -3.93
CA GLU A 154 11.37 7.59 -4.50
C GLU A 154 10.07 8.13 -3.90
N PHE A 155 10.05 8.42 -2.59
CA PHE A 155 8.86 8.87 -1.88
C PHE A 155 8.73 10.39 -1.74
N LEU A 156 9.68 11.19 -2.24
CA LEU A 156 9.52 12.65 -2.29
C LEU A 156 8.27 13.09 -3.09
N PRO A 157 7.94 12.50 -4.26
CA PRO A 157 6.73 12.86 -5.02
C PRO A 157 5.42 12.61 -4.28
N LEU A 158 5.42 11.75 -3.25
CA LEU A 158 4.27 11.53 -2.37
C LEU A 158 3.83 12.82 -1.68
N LEU A 159 4.75 13.77 -1.45
CA LEU A 159 4.46 15.05 -0.80
C LEU A 159 3.93 16.12 -1.76
N SER A 160 3.84 15.84 -3.07
CA SER A 160 3.38 16.81 -4.08
C SER A 160 2.03 17.44 -3.72
N PHE A 161 1.04 16.66 -3.28
CA PHE A 161 -0.27 17.18 -2.86
C PHE A 161 -0.23 18.14 -1.66
N LYS A 162 0.85 18.12 -0.86
CA LYS A 162 1.07 19.05 0.26
C LYS A 162 1.71 20.36 -0.18
N CYS A 163 2.50 20.34 -1.26
CA CYS A 163 3.33 21.47 -1.66
C CYS A 163 2.88 22.17 -2.95
N THR A 164 2.20 21.48 -3.87
CA THR A 164 1.79 22.02 -5.18
C THR A 164 0.27 22.05 -5.37
N GLN A 165 -0.20 22.29 -6.59
CA GLN A 165 -1.59 22.10 -7.01
C GLN A 165 -1.65 20.93 -8.02
N ALA A 166 -2.87 20.52 -8.40
CA ALA A 166 -3.09 19.38 -9.29
C ALA A 166 -2.56 19.58 -10.73
N ASP A 167 -2.16 20.80 -11.08
CA ASP A 167 -1.50 21.12 -12.36
C ASP A 167 -0.12 20.47 -12.51
N ILE A 168 0.49 19.98 -11.43
CA ILE A 168 1.72 19.19 -11.48
C ILE A 168 1.50 17.78 -12.04
N VAL A 169 0.27 17.24 -12.00
CA VAL A 169 0.02 15.82 -12.32
C VAL A 169 0.50 15.42 -13.72
N PRO A 170 0.24 16.19 -14.79
CA PRO A 170 0.78 15.85 -16.11
C PRO A 170 2.32 15.75 -16.13
N ARG A 171 3.03 16.57 -15.35
CA ARG A 171 4.50 16.48 -15.21
C ARG A 171 4.91 15.22 -14.44
N LEU A 172 4.20 14.86 -13.37
CA LEU A 172 4.45 13.62 -12.63
C LEU A 172 4.23 12.37 -13.51
N VAL A 173 3.18 12.37 -14.33
CA VAL A 173 2.92 11.29 -15.29
C VAL A 173 4.06 11.19 -16.31
N HIS A 174 4.45 12.33 -16.90
CA HIS A 174 5.55 12.37 -17.86
C HIS A 174 6.86 11.85 -17.24
N TRP A 175 7.15 12.26 -16.01
CA TRP A 175 8.34 11.83 -15.28
C TRP A 175 8.37 10.31 -15.08
N GLY A 176 7.27 9.72 -14.59
CA GLY A 176 7.18 8.27 -14.37
C GLY A 176 7.27 7.43 -15.65
N GLU A 177 6.83 7.98 -16.79
CA GLU A 177 6.87 7.27 -18.08
C GLU A 177 8.21 7.36 -18.80
N GLN A 178 8.94 8.47 -18.66
CA GLN A 178 10.07 8.79 -19.55
C GLN A 178 11.43 8.88 -18.84
N HIS A 179 11.44 9.15 -17.54
CA HIS A 179 12.65 9.59 -16.85
C HIS A 179 12.93 8.81 -15.57
N ALA A 180 11.90 8.53 -14.78
CA ALA A 180 12.05 7.77 -13.54
C ALA A 180 12.51 6.34 -13.82
N SER A 181 13.36 5.80 -12.95
CA SER A 181 13.52 4.34 -12.89
C SER A 181 12.18 3.69 -12.56
N VAL A 182 11.88 2.57 -13.20
CA VAL A 182 10.66 1.79 -12.92
C VAL A 182 10.59 1.37 -11.45
N ASP A 183 11.77 1.17 -10.84
CA ASP A 183 11.96 0.88 -9.41
C ASP A 183 11.70 2.09 -8.47
N CYS A 184 11.39 3.27 -9.01
CA CYS A 184 11.18 4.51 -8.24
C CYS A 184 9.79 5.11 -8.45
N ASN A 185 8.85 4.38 -9.05
CA ASN A 185 7.55 4.93 -9.43
C ASN A 185 6.51 4.90 -8.30
N ALA A 186 6.75 4.18 -7.19
CA ALA A 186 5.78 4.02 -6.12
C ALA A 186 5.30 5.36 -5.54
N GLY A 187 6.23 6.25 -5.19
CA GLY A 187 5.90 7.55 -4.63
C GLY A 187 5.24 8.50 -5.64
N ILE A 188 5.52 8.35 -6.94
CA ILE A 188 4.87 9.12 -8.01
C ILE A 188 3.39 8.70 -8.11
N ILE A 189 3.11 7.40 -8.23
CA ILE A 189 1.74 6.86 -8.31
C ILE A 189 0.92 7.31 -7.10
N ALA A 190 1.49 7.15 -5.90
CA ALA A 190 0.83 7.54 -4.67
C ALA A 190 0.61 9.06 -4.58
N GLY A 191 1.61 9.88 -4.94
CA GLY A 191 1.50 11.33 -4.97
C GLY A 191 0.40 11.84 -5.90
N ILE A 192 0.29 11.26 -7.10
CA ILE A 192 -0.81 11.55 -8.05
C ILE A 192 -2.16 11.22 -7.41
N ALA A 193 -2.31 10.03 -6.82
CA ALA A 193 -3.57 9.61 -6.23
C ALA A 193 -4.05 10.54 -5.10
N LEU A 194 -3.13 11.09 -4.31
CA LEU A 194 -3.47 11.98 -3.18
C LEU A 194 -4.04 13.35 -3.59
N PHE A 195 -4.04 13.71 -4.88
CA PHE A 195 -4.84 14.83 -5.39
C PHE A 195 -6.35 14.52 -5.47
N GLY A 196 -6.75 13.28 -5.19
CA GLY A 196 -8.15 12.86 -5.00
C GLY A 196 -8.81 12.26 -6.24
N GLU A 197 -10.13 12.07 -6.16
CA GLU A 197 -10.96 11.35 -7.16
C GLU A 197 -10.82 11.88 -8.60
N ALA A 198 -10.49 13.16 -8.76
CA ALA A 198 -10.27 13.76 -10.08
C ALA A 198 -9.14 13.08 -10.89
N GLN A 199 -8.26 12.33 -10.22
CA GLN A 199 -7.16 11.59 -10.85
C GLN A 199 -7.52 10.15 -11.23
N LYS A 200 -8.79 9.75 -11.12
CA LYS A 200 -9.23 8.38 -11.41
C LYS A 200 -8.81 7.88 -12.78
N ASP A 201 -9.07 8.66 -13.83
CA ASP A 201 -8.71 8.29 -15.21
C ASP A 201 -7.19 8.23 -15.40
N THR A 202 -6.45 9.12 -14.73
CA THR A 202 -4.98 9.11 -14.73
C THR A 202 -4.43 7.84 -14.09
N ILE A 203 -4.95 7.46 -12.91
CA ILE A 203 -4.54 6.21 -12.24
C ILE A 203 -4.90 4.99 -13.09
N GLN A 204 -6.09 4.95 -13.71
CA GLN A 204 -6.45 3.85 -14.63
C GLN A 204 -5.47 3.76 -15.80
N SER A 205 -5.09 4.90 -16.40
CA SER A 205 -4.09 4.94 -17.48
C SER A 205 -2.72 4.42 -17.02
N ILE A 206 -2.29 4.78 -15.81
CA ILE A 206 -1.05 4.29 -15.19
C ILE A 206 -1.10 2.76 -15.03
N LEU A 207 -2.19 2.22 -14.49
CA LEU A 207 -2.35 0.76 -14.30
C LEU A 207 -2.19 0.00 -15.62
N TRP A 208 -2.69 0.54 -16.72
CA TRP A 208 -2.66 -0.12 -18.04
C TRP A 208 -1.43 0.16 -18.89
N ASN A 209 -0.53 1.03 -18.44
CA ASN A 209 0.68 1.37 -19.16
C ASN A 209 1.86 0.51 -18.65
N PRO A 210 2.45 -0.37 -19.49
CA PRO A 210 3.58 -1.22 -19.10
C PRO A 210 4.82 -0.49 -18.60
N LEU A 211 5.00 0.79 -18.96
CA LEU A 211 6.13 1.60 -18.50
C LEU A 211 6.13 1.85 -16.99
N TRP A 212 4.99 1.65 -16.33
CA TRP A 212 4.85 1.86 -14.88
C TRP A 212 5.09 0.59 -14.06
N GLU A 213 5.09 -0.58 -14.68
CA GLU A 213 5.16 -1.88 -14.00
C GLU A 213 4.22 -1.93 -12.78
N ALA A 214 2.96 -1.57 -12.97
CA ALA A 214 1.98 -1.43 -11.88
C ALA A 214 1.67 -2.75 -11.14
N HIS A 215 2.11 -3.88 -11.69
CA HIS A 215 2.03 -5.21 -11.08
C HIS A 215 3.35 -5.64 -10.42
N GLY A 216 4.41 -4.83 -10.50
CA GLY A 216 5.74 -5.15 -10.01
C GLY A 216 5.75 -5.35 -8.49
N THR A 217 6.13 -6.56 -8.06
CA THR A 217 6.24 -6.94 -6.64
C THR A 217 7.63 -6.72 -6.07
N ALA A 218 8.68 -6.80 -6.90
CA ALA A 218 10.07 -6.64 -6.47
C ALA A 218 10.37 -5.23 -5.96
N THR A 219 9.74 -4.23 -6.58
CA THR A 219 9.89 -2.79 -6.28
C THR A 219 8.80 -2.27 -5.36
N GLY A 220 7.73 -3.06 -5.15
CA GLY A 220 6.57 -2.66 -4.35
C GLY A 220 5.59 -1.74 -5.07
N SER A 221 5.78 -1.43 -6.36
CA SER A 221 4.86 -0.60 -7.17
C SER A 221 3.41 -1.09 -7.08
N CYS A 222 3.19 -2.41 -7.08
CA CYS A 222 1.85 -2.99 -6.94
C CYS A 222 1.08 -2.52 -5.69
N VAL A 223 1.76 -2.39 -4.55
CA VAL A 223 1.12 -1.94 -3.29
C VAL A 223 0.60 -0.51 -3.45
N TRP A 224 1.37 0.35 -4.10
CA TRP A 224 1.03 1.75 -4.30
C TRP A 224 0.02 1.96 -5.42
N SER A 225 0.06 1.15 -6.47
CA SER A 225 -0.99 1.05 -7.48
C SER A 225 -2.33 0.65 -6.87
N TYR A 226 -2.34 -0.34 -5.97
CA TYR A 226 -3.56 -0.76 -5.27
C TYR A 226 -4.08 0.33 -4.35
N LEU A 227 -3.21 0.97 -3.56
CA LEU A 227 -3.60 2.10 -2.71
C LEU A 227 -4.15 3.26 -3.55
N ALA A 228 -3.50 3.58 -4.67
CA ALA A 228 -3.92 4.65 -5.57
C ALA A 228 -5.31 4.38 -6.16
N MET A 229 -5.52 3.17 -6.68
CA MET A 229 -6.83 2.70 -7.17
C MET A 229 -7.92 2.92 -6.12
N GLN A 230 -7.68 2.48 -4.87
CA GLN A 230 -8.63 2.66 -3.77
C GLN A 230 -8.89 4.13 -3.47
N HIS A 231 -7.83 4.94 -3.38
CA HIS A 231 -7.91 6.33 -2.99
C HIS A 231 -8.74 7.17 -3.97
N VAL A 232 -8.57 6.95 -5.28
CA VAL A 232 -9.32 7.67 -6.32
C VAL A 232 -10.71 7.09 -6.59
N GLY A 233 -11.08 6.01 -5.89
CA GLY A 233 -12.39 5.37 -6.06
C GLY A 233 -12.52 4.57 -7.37
N LEU A 234 -11.42 4.02 -7.87
CA LEU A 234 -11.43 3.06 -8.98
C LEU A 234 -11.74 1.66 -8.44
N THR A 235 -12.75 1.01 -8.99
CA THR A 235 -13.25 -0.29 -8.51
C THR A 235 -12.75 -1.45 -9.35
N PHE A 236 -12.71 -2.66 -8.78
CA PHE A 236 -12.38 -3.87 -9.54
C PHE A 236 -13.40 -4.12 -10.64
N ARG A 237 -14.69 -3.87 -10.37
CA ARG A 237 -15.72 -3.95 -11.41
C ARG A 237 -15.40 -3.09 -12.63
N GLU A 238 -14.93 -1.87 -12.42
CA GLU A 238 -14.54 -0.99 -13.53
C GLU A 238 -13.34 -1.53 -14.29
N LEU A 239 -12.31 -2.04 -13.59
CA LEU A 239 -11.15 -2.66 -14.24
C LEU A 239 -11.54 -3.91 -15.05
N ILE A 240 -12.40 -4.76 -14.49
CA ILE A 240 -12.94 -5.97 -15.14
C ILE A 240 -13.70 -5.59 -16.41
N TRP A 241 -14.59 -4.61 -16.31
CA TRP A 241 -15.39 -4.17 -17.45
C TRP A 241 -14.54 -3.55 -18.56
N ASP A 242 -13.54 -2.75 -18.20
CA ASP A 242 -12.60 -2.15 -19.16
C ASP A 242 -11.76 -3.21 -19.89
N LEU A 243 -11.31 -4.25 -19.16
CA LEU A 243 -10.65 -5.42 -19.75
C LEU A 243 -11.55 -6.17 -20.74
N GLN A 244 -12.78 -6.51 -20.33
CA GLN A 244 -13.71 -7.27 -21.18
C GLN A 244 -14.18 -6.48 -22.40
N SER A 245 -14.18 -5.14 -22.31
CA SER A 245 -14.52 -4.23 -23.41
C SER A 245 -13.35 -3.97 -24.37
N CYS A 246 -12.16 -4.49 -24.07
CA CYS A 246 -10.97 -4.26 -24.86
C CYS A 246 -11.01 -5.01 -26.20
N ASP A 247 -10.68 -4.32 -27.29
CA ASP A 247 -10.50 -4.94 -28.60
C ASP A 247 -9.08 -5.53 -28.71
N VAL A 248 -8.96 -6.81 -28.32
CA VAL A 248 -7.69 -7.55 -28.29
C VAL A 248 -6.97 -7.55 -29.64
N SER A 249 -7.73 -7.49 -30.75
CA SER A 249 -7.16 -7.43 -32.10
C SER A 249 -6.38 -6.14 -32.36
N LYS A 250 -6.71 -5.05 -31.64
CA LYS A 250 -6.05 -3.74 -31.76
C LYS A 250 -4.92 -3.56 -30.75
N VAL A 251 -5.11 -3.98 -29.50
CA VAL A 251 -4.11 -3.79 -28.43
C VAL A 251 -3.00 -4.83 -28.47
N GLY A 252 -3.28 -6.01 -29.03
CA GLY A 252 -2.36 -7.13 -29.05
C GLY A 252 -2.34 -7.94 -27.75
N VAL A 253 -1.92 -9.19 -27.87
CA VAL A 253 -1.95 -10.18 -26.77
C VAL A 253 -1.05 -9.76 -25.60
N GLN A 254 0.14 -9.22 -25.86
CA GLN A 254 1.08 -8.83 -24.80
C GLN A 254 0.52 -7.71 -23.90
N ALA A 255 -0.17 -6.73 -24.49
CA ALA A 255 -0.82 -5.67 -23.73
C ALA A 255 -1.98 -6.21 -22.90
N LEU A 256 -2.71 -7.20 -23.42
CA LEU A 256 -3.75 -7.89 -22.67
C LEU A 256 -3.18 -8.69 -21.49
N GLU A 257 -2.12 -9.48 -21.70
CA GLU A 257 -1.44 -10.22 -20.63
C GLU A 257 -1.00 -9.28 -19.51
N TYR A 258 -0.36 -8.15 -19.84
CA TYR A 258 0.03 -7.15 -18.85
C TYR A 258 -1.15 -6.64 -18.01
N ARG A 259 -2.27 -6.28 -18.64
CA ARG A 259 -3.46 -5.78 -17.90
C ARG A 259 -4.09 -6.86 -17.03
N LEU A 260 -4.05 -8.12 -17.46
CA LEU A 260 -4.52 -9.27 -16.67
C LEU A 260 -3.60 -9.56 -15.49
N ASP A 261 -2.28 -9.40 -15.64
CA ASP A 261 -1.30 -9.49 -14.54
C ASP A 261 -1.53 -8.36 -13.52
N VAL A 262 -1.78 -7.13 -13.99
CA VAL A 262 -2.15 -6.01 -13.11
C VAL A 262 -3.44 -6.29 -12.34
N LEU A 263 -4.52 -6.72 -13.03
CA LEU A 263 -5.76 -7.07 -12.33
C LEU A 263 -5.54 -8.18 -11.30
N TYR A 264 -4.78 -9.22 -11.66
CA TYR A 264 -4.45 -10.33 -10.77
C TYR A 264 -3.73 -9.83 -9.50
N GLU A 265 -2.68 -9.03 -9.64
CA GLU A 265 -1.92 -8.52 -8.49
C GLU A 265 -2.75 -7.57 -7.61
N MET A 266 -3.62 -6.73 -8.20
CA MET A 266 -4.54 -5.91 -7.40
C MET A 266 -5.51 -6.79 -6.58
N LEU A 267 -6.02 -7.88 -7.16
CA LEU A 267 -6.91 -8.83 -6.46
C LEU A 267 -6.16 -9.60 -5.37
N GLU A 268 -4.91 -10.00 -5.62
CA GLU A 268 -4.03 -10.61 -4.63
C GLU A 268 -3.81 -9.69 -3.42
N LEU A 269 -3.54 -8.41 -3.66
CA LEU A 269 -3.44 -7.40 -2.61
C LEU A 269 -4.76 -7.23 -1.87
N LYS A 270 -5.92 -7.26 -2.54
CA LYS A 270 -7.20 -7.26 -1.82
C LYS A 270 -7.38 -8.47 -0.90
N LEU A 271 -6.91 -9.64 -1.32
CA LEU A 271 -7.05 -10.89 -0.55
C LEU A 271 -6.13 -10.92 0.68
N GLY A 272 -4.91 -10.38 0.57
CA GLY A 272 -3.85 -10.57 1.57
C GLY A 272 -3.33 -9.29 2.23
N TYR A 273 -3.37 -8.14 1.57
CA TYR A 273 -2.73 -6.91 2.05
C TYR A 273 -3.65 -6.13 3.00
N THR A 274 -3.29 -6.10 4.28
CA THR A 274 -4.05 -5.44 5.35
C THR A 274 -3.40 -4.13 5.81
N ALA A 275 -2.13 -3.90 5.44
CA ALA A 275 -1.40 -2.72 5.85
C ALA A 275 -2.03 -1.45 5.27
N ARG A 276 -2.05 -0.40 6.10
CA ARG A 276 -2.63 0.91 5.76
C ARG A 276 -1.58 1.97 5.98
N PRO A 277 -0.58 2.11 5.08
CA PRO A 277 0.53 3.04 5.27
C PRO A 277 0.08 4.50 5.30
N ILE A 278 -1.08 4.81 4.70
CA ILE A 278 -1.70 6.14 4.78
C ILE A 278 -3.05 6.03 5.50
N ARG A 279 -3.19 6.61 6.70
CA ARG A 279 -4.38 6.43 7.56
C ARG A 279 -5.69 6.90 6.93
N PHE A 280 -5.63 7.95 6.12
CA PHE A 280 -6.78 8.59 5.49
C PHE A 280 -7.00 8.13 4.05
N ALA A 281 -6.17 7.21 3.55
CA ALA A 281 -6.44 6.58 2.27
C ALA A 281 -7.72 5.74 2.36
N ARG A 282 -8.52 5.79 1.30
CA ARG A 282 -9.74 5.00 1.21
C ARG A 282 -9.40 3.51 1.16
N SER A 283 -10.33 2.70 1.61
CA SER A 283 -10.26 1.24 1.47
C SER A 283 -11.23 0.81 0.37
N ASN A 284 -10.91 -0.27 -0.33
CA ASN A 284 -11.87 -0.90 -1.23
C ASN A 284 -13.05 -1.50 -0.44
N GLU A 285 -14.27 -1.07 -0.76
CA GLU A 285 -15.50 -1.53 -0.09
C GLU A 285 -16.23 -2.66 -0.84
N GLU A 286 -15.70 -3.12 -1.99
CA GLU A 286 -16.32 -4.21 -2.74
C GLU A 286 -16.23 -5.52 -1.92
N SER A 287 -17.37 -6.16 -1.68
CA SER A 287 -17.41 -7.45 -0.98
C SER A 287 -16.79 -8.56 -1.82
N PHE A 288 -16.27 -9.60 -1.18
CA PHE A 288 -15.76 -10.76 -1.89
C PHE A 288 -16.86 -11.51 -2.66
N GLY A 289 -18.09 -11.48 -2.16
CA GLY A 289 -19.25 -12.02 -2.89
C GLY A 289 -19.53 -11.27 -4.19
N GLN A 290 -19.44 -9.93 -4.17
CA GLN A 290 -19.60 -9.13 -5.38
C GLN A 290 -18.48 -9.40 -6.38
N LEU A 291 -17.22 -9.44 -5.93
CA LEU A 291 -16.08 -9.74 -6.79
C LEU A 291 -16.15 -11.13 -7.39
N TYR A 292 -16.57 -12.12 -6.60
CA TYR A 292 -16.80 -13.46 -7.13
C TYR A 292 -17.84 -13.46 -8.24
N SER A 293 -18.93 -12.72 -8.06
CA SER A 293 -19.96 -12.56 -9.09
C SER A 293 -19.39 -11.90 -10.35
N ASP A 294 -18.66 -10.79 -10.20
CA ASP A 294 -18.16 -9.99 -11.31
C ASP A 294 -17.04 -10.72 -12.09
N LEU A 295 -16.27 -11.60 -11.44
CA LEU A 295 -15.16 -12.33 -12.09
C LEU A 295 -15.54 -13.71 -12.61
N PHE A 296 -16.34 -14.48 -11.86
CA PHE A 296 -16.41 -15.93 -12.03
C PHE A 296 -17.82 -16.46 -12.28
N SER A 297 -18.85 -15.64 -12.13
CA SER A 297 -20.23 -16.08 -12.40
C SER A 297 -20.57 -15.99 -13.88
N TRP A 298 -21.48 -16.85 -14.31
CA TRP A 298 -22.01 -16.89 -15.66
C TRP A 298 -23.33 -16.14 -15.70
N SER A 299 -23.60 -15.41 -16.79
CA SER A 299 -24.90 -14.78 -16.98
C SER A 299 -26.02 -15.80 -17.20
N THR A 300 -25.69 -16.99 -17.72
CA THR A 300 -26.64 -18.09 -17.95
C THR A 300 -25.96 -19.45 -17.75
N GLU A 301 -26.75 -20.51 -17.53
CA GLU A 301 -26.25 -21.90 -17.37
C GLU A 301 -25.51 -22.45 -18.60
N HIS A 302 -25.57 -21.76 -19.75
CA HIS A 302 -25.05 -22.27 -21.03
C HIS A 302 -23.98 -21.38 -21.66
N ARG A 303 -23.59 -20.29 -21.00
CA ARG A 303 -22.61 -19.35 -21.53
C ARG A 303 -21.63 -18.94 -20.43
N ASP A 304 -20.37 -19.33 -20.62
CA ASP A 304 -19.27 -18.86 -19.78
C ASP A 304 -18.79 -17.50 -20.27
N ASP A 305 -19.45 -16.43 -19.81
CA ASP A 305 -19.02 -15.05 -19.99
C ASP A 305 -18.28 -14.49 -18.76
N SER A 306 -17.79 -15.38 -17.89
CA SER A 306 -16.89 -15.01 -16.81
C SER A 306 -15.57 -14.46 -17.35
N MET A 307 -14.76 -13.85 -16.48
CA MET A 307 -13.39 -13.44 -16.84
C MET A 307 -12.58 -14.62 -17.37
N MET A 308 -12.72 -15.82 -16.80
CA MET A 308 -11.97 -17.00 -17.27
C MET A 308 -12.48 -17.52 -18.62
N GLY A 309 -13.79 -17.49 -18.85
CA GLY A 309 -14.39 -17.82 -20.14
C GLY A 309 -13.91 -16.86 -21.23
N TRP A 310 -13.97 -15.55 -20.93
CA TRP A 310 -13.46 -14.50 -21.80
C TRP A 310 -11.95 -14.65 -22.08
N MET A 311 -11.12 -14.90 -21.06
CA MET A 311 -9.68 -15.16 -21.23
C MET A 311 -9.44 -16.38 -22.12
N THR A 312 -10.25 -17.44 -22.00
CA THR A 312 -10.16 -18.64 -22.84
C THR A 312 -10.43 -18.33 -24.31
N GLU A 313 -11.42 -17.48 -24.60
CA GLU A 313 -11.72 -17.04 -25.96
C GLU A 313 -10.59 -16.20 -26.58
N GLN A 314 -9.97 -15.32 -25.79
CA GLN A 314 -8.95 -14.38 -26.28
C GLN A 314 -7.53 -14.97 -26.34
N LEU A 315 -7.17 -15.82 -25.37
CA LEU A 315 -5.80 -16.33 -25.19
C LEU A 315 -5.67 -17.84 -25.46
N GLY A 316 -6.79 -18.57 -25.49
CA GLY A 316 -6.84 -20.01 -25.63
C GLY A 316 -6.81 -20.77 -24.30
N TYR A 317 -7.44 -21.95 -24.29
CA TYR A 317 -7.66 -22.78 -23.09
C TYR A 317 -6.39 -23.25 -22.34
N ARG A 318 -5.22 -23.22 -22.98
CA ARG A 318 -3.95 -23.66 -22.37
C ARG A 318 -3.05 -22.50 -21.95
N HIS A 319 -3.59 -21.28 -21.88
CA HIS A 319 -2.81 -20.12 -21.49
C HIS A 319 -2.43 -20.19 -20.01
N ARG A 320 -1.15 -19.91 -19.70
CA ARG A 320 -0.59 -20.01 -18.33
C ARG A 320 -1.35 -19.20 -17.28
N MET A 321 -1.95 -18.08 -17.69
CA MET A 321 -2.67 -17.18 -16.79
C MET A 321 -4.00 -17.75 -16.30
N LEU A 322 -4.59 -18.72 -17.02
CA LEU A 322 -5.82 -19.37 -16.57
C LEU A 322 -5.60 -20.12 -15.26
N ASP A 323 -4.42 -20.74 -15.08
CA ASP A 323 -4.06 -21.43 -13.83
C ASP A 323 -3.99 -20.47 -12.64
N GLN A 324 -3.46 -19.26 -12.85
CA GLN A 324 -3.42 -18.21 -11.83
C GLN A 324 -4.84 -17.77 -11.43
N TYR A 325 -5.71 -17.54 -12.41
CA TYR A 325 -7.10 -17.14 -12.15
C TYR A 325 -7.95 -18.27 -11.52
N HIS A 326 -7.64 -19.53 -11.83
CA HIS A 326 -8.23 -20.66 -11.12
C HIS A 326 -7.85 -20.70 -9.65
N GLU A 327 -6.59 -20.40 -9.29
CA GLU A 327 -6.18 -20.32 -7.90
C GLU A 327 -6.77 -19.09 -7.20
N LEU A 328 -6.80 -17.95 -7.89
CA LEU A 328 -7.44 -16.74 -7.41
C LEU A 328 -8.91 -16.97 -7.05
N ARG A 329 -9.64 -17.70 -7.91
CA ARG A 329 -11.04 -18.08 -7.65
C ARG A 329 -11.20 -18.80 -6.31
N LYS A 330 -10.39 -19.82 -6.02
CA LYS A 330 -10.46 -20.56 -4.75
C LYS A 330 -10.21 -19.64 -3.55
N ARG A 331 -9.27 -18.71 -3.67
CA ARG A 331 -8.95 -17.75 -2.61
C ARG A 331 -10.05 -16.72 -2.38
N VAL A 332 -10.68 -16.24 -3.44
CA VAL A 332 -11.88 -15.38 -3.34
C VAL A 332 -13.03 -16.15 -2.68
N GLU A 333 -13.26 -17.41 -3.05
CA GLU A 333 -14.28 -18.27 -2.41
C GLU A 333 -14.03 -18.41 -0.90
N MET A 334 -12.78 -18.69 -0.48
CA MET A 334 -12.42 -18.76 0.94
C MET A 334 -12.67 -17.44 1.68
N LYS A 335 -12.29 -16.29 1.08
CA LYS A 335 -12.49 -14.97 1.70
C LYS A 335 -13.96 -14.56 1.74
N MET A 336 -14.76 -14.97 0.75
CA MET A 336 -16.21 -14.82 0.76
C MET A 336 -16.86 -15.58 1.92
N VAL A 337 -16.48 -16.84 2.14
CA VAL A 337 -16.96 -17.62 3.31
C VAL A 337 -16.58 -16.92 4.60
N HIS A 338 -15.32 -16.51 4.75
CA HIS A 338 -14.85 -15.80 5.94
C HIS A 338 -15.62 -14.49 6.20
N GLU A 339 -15.93 -13.72 5.15
CA GLU A 339 -16.73 -12.50 5.26
C GLU A 339 -18.16 -12.77 5.76
N ILE A 340 -18.77 -13.89 5.33
CA ILE A 340 -20.09 -14.33 5.79
C ILE A 340 -20.04 -14.78 7.26
N GLU A 341 -19.01 -15.55 7.65
CA GLU A 341 -18.79 -15.97 9.03
C GLU A 341 -18.63 -14.76 9.97
N LEU A 342 -17.79 -13.78 9.60
CA LEU A 342 -17.59 -12.56 10.37
C LEU A 342 -18.89 -11.76 10.52
N ARG A 343 -19.71 -11.66 9.47
CA ARG A 343 -21.02 -11.01 9.54
C ARG A 343 -21.93 -11.73 10.54
N HIS A 344 -22.00 -13.05 10.49
CA HIS A 344 -22.81 -13.85 11.41
C HIS A 344 -22.38 -13.68 12.87
N VAL A 345 -21.08 -13.70 13.16
CA VAL A 345 -20.55 -13.51 14.52
C VAL A 345 -20.84 -12.10 15.04
N ARG A 346 -20.76 -11.07 14.19
CA ARG A 346 -21.02 -9.67 14.58
C ARG A 346 -22.49 -9.37 14.82
N THR A 347 -23.41 -10.01 14.09
CA THR A 347 -24.86 -9.82 14.25
C THR A 347 -25.51 -10.82 15.20
N GLY A 348 -24.79 -11.86 15.61
CA GLY A 348 -25.28 -12.97 16.44
C GLY A 348 -25.27 -12.75 17.96
N ASN A 349 -25.30 -11.50 18.45
CA ASN A 349 -25.54 -11.16 19.85
C ASN A 349 -26.82 -10.34 20.01
#